data_AF-A0A2X1KT53-F1
#
_entry.id   AF-A0A2X1KT53-F1
#
_cell.length_a   1.000
_cell.length_b   1.000
_cell.length_c   1.000
_cell.angle_alpha   90.00
_cell.angle_beta   90.00
_cell.angle_gamma   90.00
#
_symmetry.space_group_name_H-M   'P 1'
#
loop_
_entity.id
_entity.type
_entity.pdbx_description
1 polymer ?
#
loop_
_entity_poly.entity_id
_entity_poly.type
_entity_poly.pdbx_seq_one_letter_code
_entity_poly.pdbx_strand_id
1 'polypeptide(L)'
;MTIDRRLMTEKVLGTGEKPAWHFTPDVTAGFTPEPSPFEQMSQEELNAQAKTLLSAAGYGPQKPLKLTLLYNTSENHQKIAIAVASMWKRTLA
;
A
#
# COMPACT_ATOMS: atom_id res chain seq x y z
N MET A 1 1.66 4.67 1.65
CA MET A 1 0.33 5.32 1.79
C MET A 1 -0.61 4.91 0.66
N THR A 2 -0.14 4.84 -0.59
CA THR A 2 -0.98 4.55 -1.78
C THR A 2 -1.32 3.08 -2.04
N ILE A 3 -0.81 2.15 -1.22
CA ILE A 3 -1.27 0.76 -1.26
C ILE A 3 -2.59 0.70 -0.49
N ASP A 4 -3.66 0.42 -1.21
CA ASP A 4 -4.98 0.22 -0.63
C ASP A 4 -5.06 -1.17 0.00
N ARG A 5 -4.81 -1.22 1.31
CA ARG A 5 -4.74 -2.46 2.07
C ARG A 5 -6.10 -3.14 2.17
N ARG A 6 -7.19 -2.37 2.26
CA ARG A 6 -8.55 -2.89 2.33
C ARG A 6 -8.92 -3.55 1.00
N LEU A 7 -8.67 -2.87 -0.12
CA LEU A 7 -8.88 -3.43 -1.45
C LEU A 7 -8.02 -4.68 -1.69
N MET A 8 -6.76 -4.68 -1.22
CA MET A 8 -5.88 -5.85 -1.30
C MET A 8 -6.50 -7.05 -0.60
N THR A 9 -6.88 -6.92 0.67
CA THR A 9 -7.37 -8.06 1.45
C THR A 9 -8.77 -8.50 1.04
N GLU A 10 -9.67 -7.55 0.72
CA GLU A 10 -11.08 -7.87 0.45
C GLU A 10 -11.34 -8.31 -0.99
N LYS A 11 -10.62 -7.73 -1.97
CA LYS A 11 -10.91 -7.93 -3.41
C LYS A 11 -9.83 -8.70 -4.14
N VAL A 12 -8.56 -8.53 -3.76
CA VAL A 12 -7.46 -9.24 -4.42
C VAL A 12 -7.24 -10.61 -3.79
N LEU A 13 -7.13 -10.67 -2.46
CA LEU A 13 -6.97 -11.94 -1.74
C LEU A 13 -8.33 -12.61 -1.50
N GLY A 14 -9.22 -11.97 -0.75
CA GLY A 14 -10.58 -12.44 -0.48
C GLY A 14 -10.65 -13.70 0.38
N THR A 15 -9.58 -14.00 1.13
CA THR A 15 -9.38 -15.28 1.85
C THR A 15 -9.34 -15.13 3.38
N GLY A 16 -9.72 -13.97 3.91
CA GLY A 16 -9.85 -13.71 5.34
C GLY A 16 -8.68 -12.95 5.98
N GLU A 17 -7.68 -12.56 5.19
CA GLU A 17 -6.59 -11.69 5.64
C GLU A 17 -7.14 -10.33 6.11
N LYS A 18 -6.47 -9.75 7.11
CA LYS A 18 -6.77 -8.42 7.64
C LYS A 18 -5.78 -7.38 7.10
N PRO A 19 -6.23 -6.15 6.81
CA PRO A 19 -5.32 -5.03 6.52
C PRO A 19 -4.30 -4.85 7.66
N ALA A 20 -3.01 -4.83 7.32
CA ALA A 20 -1.94 -4.64 8.31
C ALA A 20 -1.51 -3.17 8.41
N TRP A 21 -1.66 -2.59 9.59
CA TRP A 21 -1.29 -1.19 9.90
C TRP A 21 -0.02 -1.06 10.74
N HIS A 22 0.43 -2.17 11.31
CA HIS A 22 1.65 -2.31 12.08
C HIS A 22 2.44 -3.50 11.57
N PHE A 23 3.71 -3.60 11.98
CA PHE A 23 4.54 -4.75 11.64
C PHE A 23 4.21 -5.97 12.52
N THR A 24 4.10 -5.76 13.83
CA THR A 24 3.64 -6.79 14.76
C THR A 24 2.14 -7.04 14.54
N PRO A 25 1.69 -8.30 14.39
CA PRO A 25 0.27 -8.61 14.31
C PRO A 25 -0.49 -8.10 15.53
N ASP A 26 -1.67 -7.51 15.30
CA ASP A 26 -2.56 -6.95 16.33
C ASP A 26 -2.98 -7.97 17.40
N VAL A 27 -3.08 -9.25 17.04
CA VAL A 27 -3.43 -10.37 17.93
C VAL A 27 -2.26 -10.89 18.77
N THR A 28 -1.06 -10.32 18.66
CA THR A 28 0.12 -10.78 19.40
C THR A 28 -0.08 -10.57 20.89
N ALA A 29 0.18 -11.61 21.69
CA ALA A 29 0.05 -11.54 23.15
C ALA A 29 0.94 -10.43 23.73
N GLY A 30 0.34 -9.59 24.59
CA GLY A 30 1.04 -8.46 25.22
C GLY A 30 1.29 -7.26 24.29
N PHE A 31 0.75 -7.27 23.06
CA PHE A 31 0.84 -6.14 22.14
C PHE A 31 -0.46 -5.36 22.14
N THR A 32 -0.39 -4.07 22.47
CA THR A 32 -1.53 -3.15 22.43
C THR A 32 -1.10 -1.89 21.69
N PRO A 33 -1.15 -1.90 20.34
CA PRO A 33 -0.68 -0.78 19.55
C PRO A 33 -1.61 0.41 19.64
N GLU A 34 -1.06 1.61 19.60
CA GLU A 34 -1.84 2.79 19.26
C GLU A 34 -2.29 2.71 17.79
N PRO A 35 -3.52 3.15 17.45
CA PRO A 35 -4.00 3.15 16.08
C PRO A 35 -3.05 3.89 15.13
N SER A 36 -2.82 3.31 13.94
CA SER A 36 -2.02 4.01 12.93
C SER A 36 -2.80 5.23 12.41
N PRO A 37 -2.18 6.41 12.28
CA PRO A 37 -2.84 7.56 11.66
C PRO A 37 -3.36 7.23 10.25
N PHE A 38 -2.65 6.37 9.52
CA PHE A 38 -3.04 5.96 8.17
C PHE A 38 -4.27 5.04 8.14
N GLU A 39 -4.58 4.35 9.22
CA GLU A 39 -5.76 3.49 9.30
C GLU A 39 -7.05 4.32 9.35
N GLN A 40 -6.99 5.46 10.03
CA GLN A 40 -8.13 6.36 10.26
C GLN A 40 -8.45 7.24 9.05
N MET A 41 -7.50 7.40 8.13
CA MET A 41 -7.65 8.23 6.94
C MET A 41 -8.34 7.47 5.80
N SER A 42 -9.04 8.22 4.94
CA SER A 42 -9.50 7.73 3.64
C SER A 42 -8.33 7.45 2.70
N GLN A 43 -8.55 6.59 1.70
CA GLN A 43 -7.50 6.31 0.71
C GLN A 43 -7.22 7.55 -0.15
N GLU A 44 -8.22 8.40 -0.37
CA GLU A 44 -8.12 9.67 -1.08
C GLU A 44 -7.16 10.64 -0.37
N GLU A 45 -7.29 10.81 0.94
CA GLU A 45 -6.38 11.63 1.75
C GLU A 45 -4.96 11.08 1.73
N LEU A 46 -4.81 9.76 1.89
CA LEU A 46 -3.51 9.09 1.81
C LEU A 46 -2.84 9.29 0.45
N ASN A 47 -3.63 9.25 -0.62
CA ASN A 47 -3.17 9.45 -1.99
C ASN A 47 -2.73 10.90 -2.22
N ALA A 48 -3.50 11.88 -1.73
CA ALA A 48 -3.16 13.29 -1.82
C ALA A 48 -1.83 13.59 -1.11
N GLN A 49 -1.67 13.12 0.13
CA GLN A 49 -0.42 13.30 0.88
C GLN A 49 0.77 12.62 0.20
N ALA A 50 0.59 11.41 -0.33
CA ALA A 50 1.66 10.71 -1.04
C ALA A 50 2.12 11.44 -2.31
N LYS A 51 1.20 12.05 -3.07
CA LYS A 51 1.54 12.88 -4.24
C LYS A 51 2.36 14.11 -3.83
N THR A 52 1.96 14.79 -2.75
CA THR A 52 2.70 15.94 -2.21
C THR A 52 4.13 15.53 -1.82
N LEU A 53 4.29 14.42 -1.11
CA LEU A 53 5.60 13.90 -0.72
C LEU A 53 6.46 13.53 -1.93
N LEU A 54 5.86 12.88 -2.94
CA LEU A 54 6.57 12.49 -4.16
C LEU A 54 7.05 13.70 -4.97
N SER A 55 6.23 14.75 -5.05
CA SER A 55 6.59 16.03 -5.68
C SER A 55 7.68 16.77 -4.89
N ALA A 56 7.58 16.81 -3.56
CA ALA A 56 8.61 17.40 -2.70
C ALA A 56 9.96 16.66 -2.82
N ALA A 57 9.94 15.36 -3.11
CA ALA A 57 11.13 14.56 -3.41
C ALA A 57 11.68 14.81 -4.84
N GLY A 58 11.06 15.69 -5.62
CA GLY A 58 11.50 16.09 -6.95
C GLY A 58 11.10 15.12 -8.07
N TYR A 59 10.08 14.28 -7.85
CA TYR A 59 9.49 13.45 -8.90
C TYR A 59 8.21 14.08 -9.44
N GLY A 60 7.98 13.93 -10.74
CA GLY A 60 6.84 14.52 -11.44
C GLY A 60 6.84 14.17 -12.93
N PRO A 61 5.99 14.80 -13.76
CA PRO A 61 5.88 14.46 -15.18
C PRO A 61 7.21 14.53 -15.95
N GLN A 62 8.10 15.47 -15.59
CA GLN A 62 9.41 15.64 -16.22
C GLN A 62 10.48 14.69 -15.65
N LYS A 63 10.27 14.15 -14.45
CA LYS A 63 11.17 13.21 -13.76
C LYS A 63 10.34 12.10 -13.10
N PRO A 64 9.85 11.13 -13.88
CA PRO A 64 9.00 10.07 -13.33
C PRO A 64 9.79 9.16 -12.39
N LEU A 65 9.15 8.71 -11.31
CA LEU A 65 9.70 7.68 -10.44
C LEU A 65 9.70 6.33 -11.18
N LYS A 66 10.88 5.73 -11.34
CA LYS A 66 11.05 4.43 -11.98
C LYS A 66 11.59 3.45 -10.95
N LEU A 67 10.83 2.39 -10.65
CA LEU A 67 11.18 1.36 -9.68
C LEU A 67 10.85 -0.02 -10.24
N THR A 68 11.49 -1.05 -9.70
CA THR A 68 11.21 -2.46 -9.98
C THR A 68 10.68 -3.13 -8.71
N LEU A 69 9.56 -3.82 -8.81
CA LEU A 69 9.01 -4.65 -7.75
C LEU A 69 9.43 -6.10 -7.97
N LEU A 70 10.39 -6.57 -7.16
CA LEU A 70 10.87 -7.95 -7.19
C LEU A 70 9.98 -8.85 -6.31
N TYR A 71 9.67 -10.05 -6.79
CA TYR A 71 9.01 -11.11 -6.03
C TYR A 71 9.58 -12.47 -6.46
N ASN A 72 9.55 -13.47 -5.57
CA ASN A 72 9.91 -14.85 -5.91
C ASN A 72 8.79 -15.53 -6.72
N THR A 73 9.14 -16.48 -7.59
CA THR A 73 8.19 -17.19 -8.47
C THR A 73 7.05 -17.84 -7.67
N SER A 74 5.86 -17.27 -7.81
CA SER A 74 4.63 -17.69 -7.12
C SER A 74 3.45 -16.99 -7.78
N GLU A 75 2.40 -17.73 -8.13
CA GLU A 75 1.18 -17.15 -8.69
C GLU A 75 0.54 -16.15 -7.73
N ASN A 76 0.56 -16.46 -6.43
CA ASN A 76 0.02 -15.58 -5.40
C ASN A 76 0.81 -14.25 -5.33
N HIS A 77 2.15 -14.32 -5.30
CA HIS A 77 2.95 -13.11 -5.25
C HIS A 77 2.87 -12.30 -6.55
N GLN A 78 2.74 -12.96 -7.71
CA GLN A 78 2.49 -12.29 -8.97
C GLN A 78 1.17 -11.51 -8.94
N LYS A 79 0.08 -12.13 -8.46
CA LYS A 79 -1.24 -11.48 -8.32
C LYS A 79 -1.15 -10.23 -7.43
N ILE A 80 -0.49 -10.36 -6.27
CA ILE A 80 -0.27 -9.25 -5.32
C ILE A 80 0.57 -8.15 -5.99
N ALA A 81 1.67 -8.51 -6.65
CA ALA A 81 2.58 -7.55 -7.29
C ALA A 81 1.89 -6.75 -8.39
N ILE A 82 1.08 -7.40 -9.24
CA ILE A 82 0.28 -6.73 -10.29
C ILE A 82 -0.73 -5.76 -9.66
N ALA A 83 -1.42 -6.16 -8.60
CA ALA A 83 -2.39 -5.30 -7.91
C ALA A 83 -1.70 -4.07 -7.29
N VAL A 84 -0.58 -4.25 -6.60
CA VAL A 84 0.21 -3.14 -6.03
C VAL A 84 0.72 -2.19 -7.12
N ALA A 85 1.27 -2.73 -8.21
CA ALA A 85 1.72 -1.92 -9.34
C ALA A 85 0.57 -1.10 -9.97
N SER A 86 -0.63 -1.70 -10.09
CA SER A 86 -1.83 -1.01 -10.55
C SER A 86 -2.26 0.12 -9.61
N MET A 87 -2.27 -0.12 -8.29
CA MET A 87 -2.58 0.89 -7.27
C MET A 87 -1.63 2.08 -7.36
N TRP A 88 -0.32 1.82 -7.48
CA TRP A 88 0.68 2.85 -7.68
C TRP A 88 0.47 3.60 -8.99
N LYS A 89 0.24 2.92 -10.11
CA LYS A 89 0.02 3.57 -11.40
C LYS A 89 -1.21 4.47 -11.39
N ARG A 90 -2.33 4.02 -10.83
CA ARG A 90 -3.57 4.82 -10.73
C ARG A 90 -3.37 6.12 -9.94
N THR A 91 -2.42 6.12 -9.00
CA THR A 91 -2.27 7.20 -8.03
C THR A 91 -1.07 8.09 -8.31
N LEU A 92 0.07 7.53 -8.70
CA LEU A 92 1.37 8.21 -8.74
C LEU A 92 1.93 8.38 -10.15
N ALA A 93 1.34 7.71 -11.16
CA ALA A 93 1.73 7.90 -12.56
C ALA A 93 1.03 9.11 -13.19
#